data_AF-A0A539DHE5-F1
#
_entry.id   AF-A0A539DHE5-F1
#
_cell.length_a   1.000
_cell.length_b   1.000
_cell.length_c   1.000
_cell.angle_alpha   90.00
_cell.angle_beta   90.00
_cell.angle_gamma   90.00
#
_symmetry.space_group_name_H-M   'P 1'
#
loop_
_entity.id
_entity.type
_entity.pdbx_description
1 polymer ?
#
loop_
_entity_poly.entity_id
_entity_poly.type
_entity_poly.pdbx_seq_one_letter_code
_entity_poly.pdbx_strand_id
1 'polypeptide(L)'
;MSEAGDNVLRQCAKDLRAAGFTCLADEIEYGALSAVEPTEPLFVLCGRDRLAPQAIKGWIDLARLSNVPDHKLESAHLAIEAFERWPGARHYPD
;
A
#
# COMPACT_ATOMS: atom_id res chain seq x y z
N MET A 1 9.80 -16.01 5.46
CA MET A 1 8.49 -16.61 5.11
C MET A 1 8.65 -18.09 4.83
N SER A 2 7.71 -18.93 5.27
CA SER A 2 7.72 -20.37 4.95
C SER A 2 7.16 -20.60 3.54
N GLU A 3 7.59 -21.67 2.85
CA GLU A 3 7.05 -22.04 1.52
C GLU A 3 5.52 -22.13 1.50
N ALA A 4 4.90 -22.50 2.62
CA ALA A 4 3.45 -22.56 2.77
C ALA A 4 2.78 -21.17 2.73
N GLY A 5 3.40 -20.15 3.34
CA GLY A 5 2.89 -18.78 3.33
C GLY A 5 2.95 -18.13 1.94
N ASP A 6 4.06 -18.36 1.22
CA ASP A 6 4.22 -17.89 -0.17
C ASP A 6 3.14 -18.48 -1.10
N ASN A 7 2.78 -19.74 -0.89
CA ASN A 7 1.77 -20.41 -1.71
C ASN A 7 0.35 -19.85 -1.47
N VAL A 8 0.04 -19.46 -0.23
CA VAL A 8 -1.24 -18.82 0.11
C VAL A 8 -1.34 -17.43 -0.52
N LEU A 9 -0.30 -16.59 -0.40
CA LEU A 9 -0.30 -15.24 -0.98
C LEU A 9 -0.46 -15.27 -2.51
N ARG A 10 0.23 -16.19 -3.19
CA ARG A 10 0.08 -16.39 -4.65
C ARG A 10 -1.32 -16.82 -5.04
N GLN A 11 -1.94 -17.71 -4.26
CA GLN A 11 -3.31 -18.15 -4.52
C GLN A 11 -4.30 -16.99 -4.31
N CYS A 12 -4.15 -16.21 -3.24
CA CYS A 12 -4.95 -15.01 -3.00
C CYS A 12 -4.80 -13.97 -4.13
N ALA A 13 -3.58 -13.70 -4.58
CA ALA A 13 -3.33 -12.79 -5.70
C ALA A 13 -4.04 -13.27 -6.99
N LYS A 14 -4.00 -14.58 -7.27
CA LYS A 14 -4.70 -15.17 -8.42
C LYS A 14 -6.21 -14.97 -8.34
N ASP A 15 -6.81 -15.23 -7.18
CA ASP A 15 -8.26 -15.10 -6.99
C ASP A 15 -8.71 -13.63 -7.08
N LEU A 16 -7.92 -12.70 -6.56
CA LEU A 16 -8.17 -11.26 -6.68
C LEU A 16 -8.07 -10.76 -8.13
N ARG A 17 -7.09 -11.24 -8.90
CA ARG A 17 -7.00 -10.92 -10.34
C ARG A 17 -8.23 -11.43 -11.10
N ALA A 18 -8.68 -12.65 -10.80
CA ALA A 18 -9.87 -13.22 -11.42
C ALA A 18 -11.14 -12.40 -11.11
N ALA A 19 -11.20 -11.76 -9.93
CA ALA A 19 -12.28 -10.87 -9.52
C ALA A 19 -12.11 -9.41 -9.99
N GLY A 20 -11.03 -9.08 -10.72
CA GLY A 20 -10.77 -7.73 -11.27
C GLY A 20 -10.02 -6.78 -10.34
N PHE A 21 -9.56 -7.23 -9.17
CA PHE A 21 -8.78 -6.44 -8.22
C PHE A 21 -7.26 -6.51 -8.51
N THR A 22 -6.85 -6.07 -9.71
CA THR A 22 -5.46 -6.20 -10.18
C THR A 22 -4.44 -5.51 -9.28
N CYS A 23 -4.68 -4.25 -8.88
CA CYS A 23 -3.76 -3.53 -8.01
C CYS A 23 -3.57 -4.19 -6.64
N LEU A 24 -4.66 -4.70 -6.03
CA LEU A 24 -4.58 -5.37 -4.74
C LEU A 24 -3.85 -6.73 -4.85
N ALA A 25 -4.04 -7.44 -5.96
CA ALA A 25 -3.31 -8.66 -6.22
C ALA A 25 -1.79 -8.41 -6.36
N ASP A 26 -1.40 -7.34 -7.05
CA ASP A 26 0.00 -6.98 -7.22
C ASP A 26 0.63 -6.51 -5.90
N GLU A 27 -0.12 -5.82 -5.03
CA GLU A 27 0.35 -5.47 -3.68
C GLU A 27 0.60 -6.71 -2.80
N ILE A 28 -0.24 -7.73 -2.91
CA ILE A 28 -0.09 -9.01 -2.18
C ILE A 28 1.09 -9.83 -2.69
N GLU A 29 1.42 -9.73 -3.98
CA GLU A 29 2.48 -10.55 -4.57
C GLU A 29 3.85 -9.85 -4.56
N TYR A 30 3.87 -8.53 -4.74
CA TYR A 30 5.11 -7.77 -4.96
C TYR A 30 5.21 -6.48 -4.14
N GLY A 31 4.11 -6.03 -3.53
CA GLY A 31 4.04 -4.74 -2.85
C GLY A 31 4.29 -4.81 -1.36
N ALA A 32 3.75 -3.84 -0.62
CA ALA A 32 3.99 -3.76 0.81
C ALA A 32 3.43 -4.99 1.54
N LEU A 33 2.26 -5.47 1.13
CA LEU A 33 1.56 -6.60 1.75
C LEU A 33 2.32 -7.92 1.61
N SER A 34 3.14 -8.09 0.57
CA SER A 34 3.94 -9.31 0.37
C SER A 34 5.10 -9.44 1.37
N ALA A 35 5.51 -8.33 1.98
CA ALA A 35 6.63 -8.24 2.90
C ALA A 35 6.21 -8.14 4.38
N VAL A 36 4.92 -8.02 4.68
CA VAL A 36 4.38 -7.90 6.05
C VAL A 36 4.46 -9.25 6.76
N GLU A 37 5.02 -9.27 7.97
CA GLU A 37 5.06 -10.48 8.78
C GLU A 37 3.65 -10.84 9.32
N PRO A 38 3.31 -12.12 9.55
CA PRO A 38 1.95 -12.52 9.97
C PRO A 38 1.44 -11.86 11.26
N THR A 39 2.35 -11.40 12.12
CA THR A 39 2.03 -10.74 13.40
C THR A 39 2.23 -9.23 13.36
N GLU A 40 2.66 -8.68 12.22
CA GLU A 40 2.91 -7.26 12.07
C GLU A 40 1.56 -6.53 11.89
N PRO A 41 1.34 -5.42 12.61
CA PRO A 41 0.11 -4.65 12.48
C PRO A 41 0.00 -4.00 11.10
N LEU A 42 -1.12 -4.27 10.41
CA LEU A 42 -1.43 -3.66 9.13
C LEU A 42 -2.40 -2.50 9.29
N PHE A 43 -2.09 -1.37 8.66
CA PHE A 43 -2.99 -0.22 8.56
C PHE A 43 -3.39 0.01 7.11
N VAL A 44 -4.69 0.21 6.87
CA VAL A 44 -5.22 0.53 5.54
C VAL A 44 -5.57 2.01 5.49
N LEU A 45 -4.93 2.74 4.58
CA LEU A 45 -5.22 4.15 4.31
C LEU A 45 -6.26 4.28 3.20
N CYS A 46 -7.41 4.87 3.50
CA CYS A 46 -8.50 5.06 2.54
C CYS A 46 -8.45 6.45 1.90
N GLY A 47 -8.87 6.55 0.63
CA GLY A 47 -8.91 7.80 -0.15
C GLY A 47 -9.54 9.00 0.58
N ARG A 48 -10.56 8.70 1.39
CA ARG A 48 -11.34 9.64 2.20
C ARG A 48 -10.61 10.14 3.47
N ASP A 49 -9.52 9.50 3.87
CA ASP A 49 -8.86 9.79 5.14
C ASP A 49 -7.99 11.05 5.02
N ARG A 50 -8.27 12.05 5.86
CA ARG A 50 -7.49 13.31 5.85
C ARG A 50 -6.02 13.11 6.21
N LEU A 51 -5.72 12.07 6.99
CA LEU A 51 -4.36 11.77 7.44
C LEU A 51 -3.56 10.96 6.43
N ALA A 52 -4.20 10.27 5.47
CA ALA A 52 -3.50 9.41 4.53
C ALA A 52 -2.42 10.15 3.70
N PRO A 53 -2.69 11.32 3.08
CA PRO A 53 -1.64 12.08 2.38
C PRO A 53 -0.47 12.46 3.29
N GLN A 54 -0.74 12.81 4.55
CA GLN A 54 0.28 13.25 5.51
C GLN A 54 1.15 12.08 5.96
N ALA A 55 0.54 10.93 6.22
CA ALA A 55 1.27 9.71 6.58
C ALA A 55 2.23 9.28 5.46
N ILE A 56 1.76 9.30 4.21
CA ILE A 56 2.61 8.92 3.06
C ILE A 56 3.73 9.94 2.84
N LYS A 57 3.46 11.25 2.98
CA LYS A 57 4.51 12.29 2.92
C LYS A 57 5.60 12.07 3.97
N GLY A 58 5.20 11.83 5.23
CA GLY A 58 6.15 11.54 6.30
C GLY A 58 6.98 10.27 6.01
N TRP A 59 6.35 9.22 5.46
CA TRP A 59 7.07 8.03 5.03
C TRP A 59 8.08 8.31 3.91
N ILE A 60 7.72 9.10 2.89
CA ILE A 60 8.63 9.51 1.80
C ILE A 60 9.84 10.27 2.37
N ASP A 61 9.62 11.19 3.30
CA ASP A 61 10.70 11.95 3.94
C ASP A 61 11.67 11.03 4.69
N LEU A 62 11.15 10.06 5.45
CA LEU A 62 11.95 9.05 6.14
C LEU A 62 12.71 8.13 5.16
N ALA A 63 12.08 7.74 4.05
CA ALA A 63 12.70 6.93 3.02
C ALA A 63 13.87 7.67 2.35
N ARG A 64 13.71 8.98 2.09
CA ARG A 64 14.78 9.84 1.57
C ARG A 64 15.93 10.00 2.55
N LEU A 65 15.63 10.21 3.84
CA LEU A 65 16.66 10.22 4.90
C LEU A 65 17.43 8.90 4.95
N SER A 66 16.81 7.80 4.54
CA SER A 66 17.40 6.47 4.44
C SER A 66 18.08 6.19 3.09
N ASN A 67 18.26 7.20 2.23
CA ASN A 67 18.85 7.10 0.89
C ASN A 67 18.10 6.17 -0.09
N VAL A 68 16.78 6.02 0.07
CA VAL A 68 15.96 5.30 -0.92
C VAL A 68 15.92 6.12 -2.23
N PRO A 69 16.22 5.53 -3.40
CA PRO A 69 16.17 6.24 -4.68
C PRO A 69 14.75 6.70 -5.06
N ASP A 70 14.62 7.89 -5.65
CA ASP A 70 13.31 8.48 -6.01
C ASP A 70 12.45 7.61 -6.93
N HIS A 71 13.05 6.82 -7.83
CA HIS A 71 12.29 5.90 -8.70
C HIS A 71 11.55 4.81 -7.92
N LYS A 72 11.97 4.51 -6.69
CA LYS A 72 11.25 3.58 -5.79
C LYS A 72 10.12 4.27 -5.01
N LEU A 73 10.03 5.59 -5.08
CA LEU A 73 9.04 6.41 -4.38
C LEU A 73 7.93 6.92 -5.31
N GLU A 74 8.03 6.66 -6.61
CA GLU A 74 7.09 7.14 -7.62
C GLU A 74 5.64 6.69 -7.35
N SER A 75 5.46 5.43 -6.97
CA SER A 75 4.13 4.90 -6.60
C SER A 75 3.53 5.62 -5.40
N ALA A 76 4.34 5.96 -4.39
CA ALA A 76 3.89 6.72 -3.22
C ALA A 76 3.52 8.17 -3.59
N HIS A 77 4.24 8.78 -4.52
CA HIS A 77 3.89 10.10 -5.06
C HIS A 77 2.56 10.08 -5.81
N LEU A 78 2.33 9.09 -6.68
CA LEU A 78 1.06 8.88 -7.37
C LEU A 78 -0.10 8.64 -6.39
N ALA A 79 0.15 7.87 -5.33
CA ALA A 79 -0.82 7.63 -4.28
C ALA A 79 -1.22 8.95 -3.60
N ILE A 80 -0.26 9.79 -3.19
CA ILE A 80 -0.54 11.12 -2.60
C ILE A 80 -1.43 11.95 -3.53
N GLU A 81 -1.10 12.03 -4.81
CA GLU A 81 -1.90 12.78 -5.80
C GLU A 81 -3.34 12.25 -5.87
N ALA A 82 -3.52 10.93 -5.82
CA ALA A 82 -4.85 10.30 -5.79
C ALA A 82 -5.62 10.64 -4.50
N PHE A 83 -4.99 10.54 -3.32
CA PHE A 83 -5.62 10.92 -2.04
C PHE A 83 -5.97 12.42 -2.01
N GLU A 84 -5.08 13.27 -2.50
CA GLU A 84 -5.28 14.73 -2.55
C GLU A 84 -6.36 15.15 -3.55
N ARG A 85 -6.61 14.35 -4.58
CA ARG A 85 -7.69 14.57 -5.56
C ARG A 85 -8.96 13.81 -5.25
N TRP A 86 -9.06 13.17 -4.08
CA TRP A 86 -10.27 12.46 -3.69
C TRP A 86 -11.50 13.38 -3.76
N PRO A 87 -12.51 13.06 -4.60
CA PRO A 87 -13.62 13.95 -4.90
C PRO A 87 -14.73 13.92 -3.84
N GLY A 88 -14.73 12.92 -2.96
CA GLY A 88 -15.74 12.72 -1.93
C GLY A 88 -15.45 13.49 -0.65
N ALA A 89 -16.40 13.40 0.31
CA ALA A 89 -16.21 13.93 1.65
C ALA A 89 -15.00 13.26 2.32
N ARG A 90 -14.22 14.06 3.06
CA ARG A 90 -13.06 13.60 3.82
C ARG A 90 -13.35 13.59 5.30
N HIS A 91 -12.87 12.57 6.00
CA HIS A 91 -13.00 12.47 7.45
C HIS A 91 -11.67 12.05 8.10
N TYR A 92 -11.60 12.19 9.42
CA TYR A 92 -10.56 11.55 10.22
C TYR A 92 -10.98 10.10 10.46
N PRO A 93 -10.04 9.14 10.44
CA PRO A 93 -10.35 7.77 10.87
C PRO A 93 -10.98 7.80 12.26
N ASP A 94 -12.05 7.02 12.46
CA ASP A 94 -12.70 6.86 13.77
C ASP A 94 -11.80 6.12 14.76
#